data_AF-A0A168Y9D3-F1
#
_entry.id   AF-A0A168Y9D3-F1
#
_cell.length_a   1.000
_cell.length_b   1.000
_cell.length_c   1.000
_cell.angle_alpha   90.00
_cell.angle_beta   90.00
_cell.angle_gamma   90.00
#
_symmetry.space_group_name_H-M   'P 1'
#
loop_
_entity.id
_entity.type
_entity.pdbx_description
1 polymer ?
#
loop_
_entity_poly.entity_id
_entity_poly.type
_entity_poly.pdbx_seq_one_letter_code
_entity_poly.pdbx_strand_id
1 'polypeptide(L)'
;MDRAASLDSLHRTHDARPPTPELRTALLGGAARANAIKRTAALRLHTDLAAEARLATARRRRALTAATCRTDAWLARLAATLAHHRRAAVALLDQRNAYSQ
;
A
#
# COMPACT_ATOMS: atom_id res chain seq x y z
N MET A 1 -7.60 -18.78 -13.09
CA MET A 1 -7.17 -20.15 -12.73
C MET A 1 -7.92 -20.58 -11.49
N ASP A 2 -8.39 -21.83 -11.49
CA ASP A 2 -9.05 -22.41 -10.34
C ASP A 2 -8.04 -22.61 -9.18
N ARG A 3 -8.43 -22.21 -7.97
CA ARG A 3 -7.60 -22.34 -6.76
C ARG A 3 -7.26 -23.81 -6.50
N ALA A 4 -8.22 -24.70 -6.68
CA ALA A 4 -8.03 -26.14 -6.44
C ALA A 4 -6.96 -26.71 -7.37
N ALA A 5 -7.05 -26.40 -8.67
CA ALA A 5 -6.05 -26.81 -9.67
C ALA A 5 -4.64 -26.26 -9.38
N SER A 6 -4.53 -25.00 -8.92
CA SER A 6 -3.22 -24.41 -8.56
C SER A 6 -2.60 -25.06 -7.32
N LEU A 7 -3.39 -25.42 -6.32
CA LEU A 7 -2.91 -26.12 -5.13
C LEU A 7 -2.50 -27.55 -5.45
N ASP A 8 -3.29 -28.24 -6.28
CA ASP A 8 -2.99 -29.59 -6.72
C ASP A 8 -1.70 -29.65 -7.57
N SER A 9 -1.52 -28.68 -8.47
CA SER A 9 -0.25 -28.52 -9.20
C SER A 9 0.93 -28.31 -8.23
N LEU A 10 0.77 -27.47 -7.21
CA LEU A 10 1.84 -27.19 -6.25
C LEU A 10 2.22 -28.42 -5.43
N HIS A 11 1.21 -29.22 -5.04
CA HIS A 11 1.40 -30.49 -4.35
C HIS A 11 2.14 -31.53 -5.21
N ARG A 12 1.84 -31.59 -6.51
CA ARG A 12 2.51 -32.48 -7.46
C ARG A 12 3.96 -32.08 -7.77
N THR A 13 4.31 -30.81 -7.61
CA THR A 13 5.67 -30.30 -7.89
C THR A 13 6.61 -30.42 -6.69
N HIS A 14 6.08 -30.45 -5.47
CA HIS A 14 6.89 -30.45 -4.24
C HIS A 14 6.56 -31.67 -3.37
N ASP A 15 7.50 -32.61 -3.26
CA ASP A 15 7.39 -33.76 -2.37
C ASP A 15 7.40 -33.38 -0.87
N ALA A 16 8.01 -32.22 -0.57
CA ALA A 16 8.06 -31.61 0.75
C ALA A 16 7.19 -30.36 0.82
N ARG A 17 7.17 -29.69 1.98
CA ARG A 17 6.42 -28.44 2.16
C ARG A 17 6.80 -27.43 1.06
N PRO A 18 5.84 -26.94 0.26
CA PRO A 18 6.15 -26.01 -0.83
C PRO A 18 6.58 -24.64 -0.29
N PRO A 19 7.32 -23.85 -1.09
CA PRO A 19 7.72 -22.50 -0.74
C PRO A 19 6.53 -21.65 -0.30
N THR A 20 6.65 -21.00 0.86
CA THR A 20 5.60 -20.16 1.44
C THR A 20 5.05 -19.09 0.48
N PRO A 21 5.87 -18.43 -0.37
CA PRO A 21 5.36 -17.45 -1.33
C PRO A 21 4.43 -18.05 -2.39
N GLU A 22 4.78 -19.23 -2.91
CA GLU A 22 4.01 -19.93 -3.94
C GLU A 22 2.70 -20.47 -3.36
N LEU A 23 2.77 -21.10 -2.19
CA LEU A 23 1.60 -21.55 -1.45
C LEU A 23 0.63 -20.40 -1.16
N ARG A 24 1.13 -19.26 -0.68
CA ARG A 24 0.31 -18.08 -0.42
C ARG A 24 -0.37 -17.57 -1.69
N THR A 25 0.34 -17.59 -2.81
CA THR A 25 -0.20 -17.15 -4.10
C THR A 25 -1.30 -18.10 -4.59
N ALA A 26 -1.09 -19.41 -4.50
CA ALA A 26 -2.10 -20.41 -4.83
C ALA A 26 -3.36 -20.26 -3.95
N LEU A 27 -3.19 -20.10 -2.62
CA LEU A 27 -4.29 -19.87 -1.68
C LEU A 27 -5.09 -18.61 -1.98
N LEU A 28 -4.41 -17.54 -2.42
CA LEU A 28 -5.07 -16.29 -2.80
C LEU A 28 -5.74 -16.34 -4.18
N GLY A 29 -5.70 -17.49 -4.88
CA GLY A 29 -6.33 -17.65 -6.20
C GLY A 29 -5.45 -17.17 -7.35
N GLY A 30 -4.13 -17.27 -7.18
CA GLY A 30 -3.13 -16.95 -8.19
C GLY A 30 -2.52 -15.54 -8.04
N ALA A 31 -1.47 -15.30 -8.83
CA ALA A 31 -0.64 -14.09 -8.73
C ALA A 31 -1.43 -12.81 -8.98
N ALA A 32 -2.35 -12.81 -9.95
CA ALA A 32 -3.18 -11.65 -10.25
C ALA A 32 -4.03 -11.22 -9.04
N ARG A 33 -4.73 -12.17 -8.40
CA ARG A 33 -5.58 -11.91 -7.24
C ARG A 33 -4.77 -11.54 -6.00
N ALA A 34 -3.65 -12.23 -5.76
CA ALA A 34 -2.72 -11.88 -4.69
C ALA A 34 -2.18 -10.45 -4.83
N ASN A 35 -1.77 -10.06 -6.05
CA ASN A 35 -1.29 -8.71 -6.34
C ASN A 35 -2.41 -7.66 -6.21
N ALA A 36 -3.64 -7.96 -6.64
CA ALA A 36 -4.78 -7.07 -6.47
C ALA A 36 -5.08 -6.80 -4.98
N ILE A 37 -5.03 -7.83 -4.13
CA ILE A 37 -5.18 -7.69 -2.68
C ILE A 37 -4.06 -6.83 -2.10
N LYS A 38 -2.80 -7.13 -2.45
CA LYS A 38 -1.63 -6.36 -2.00
C LYS A 38 -1.74 -4.89 -2.37
N ARG A 39 -2.11 -4.58 -3.62
CA ARG A 39 -2.29 -3.19 -4.09
C ARG A 39 -3.43 -2.49 -3.36
N THR A 40 -4.55 -3.16 -3.13
CA THR A 40 -5.68 -2.60 -2.38
C THR A 40 -5.30 -2.30 -0.94
N ALA A 41 -4.57 -3.19 -0.28
CA ALA A 41 -4.07 -2.98 1.08
C ALA A 41 -3.06 -1.82 1.13
N ALA A 42 -2.12 -1.76 0.18
CA ALA A 42 -1.15 -0.66 0.08
C ALA A 42 -1.84 0.70 -0.16
N LEU A 43 -2.88 0.72 -0.99
CA LEU A 43 -3.66 1.93 -1.25
C LEU A 43 -4.31 2.44 0.04
N ARG A 44 -5.01 1.56 0.77
CA ARG A 44 -5.63 1.89 2.06
C ARG A 44 -4.61 2.43 3.05
N LEU A 45 -3.48 1.73 3.21
CA LEU A 45 -2.40 2.16 4.09
C LEU A 45 -1.90 3.58 3.76
N HIS A 46 -1.63 3.86 2.48
CA HIS A 46 -1.19 5.20 2.08
C HIS A 46 -2.27 6.28 2.24
N THR A 47 -3.54 5.94 2.04
CA THR A 47 -4.65 6.85 2.34
C THR A 47 -4.72 7.19 3.83
N ASP A 48 -4.60 6.19 4.70
CA ASP A 48 -4.67 6.37 6.15
C ASP A 48 -3.48 7.20 6.66
N LEU A 49 -2.25 6.86 6.23
CA LEU A 49 -1.05 7.62 6.59
C LEU A 49 -1.07 9.06 6.07
N ALA A 50 -1.68 9.30 4.90
CA ALA A 50 -1.89 10.67 4.42
C ALA A 50 -2.90 11.44 5.31
N ALA A 51 -3.96 10.79 5.78
CA ALA A 51 -4.91 11.40 6.70
C ALA A 51 -4.26 11.73 8.06
N GLU A 52 -3.45 10.82 8.60
CA GLU A 52 -2.66 11.03 9.81
C GLU A 52 -1.68 12.20 9.67
N ALA A 53 -0.89 12.23 8.58
CA ALA A 53 0.05 13.32 8.31
C ALA A 53 -0.68 14.67 8.19
N ARG A 54 -1.87 14.70 7.57
CA ARG A 54 -2.71 15.91 7.49
C ARG A 54 -3.15 16.38 8.86
N LEU A 55 -3.62 15.46 9.71
CA LEU A 55 -4.04 15.77 11.08
C LEU A 55 -2.87 16.26 11.93
N ALA A 56 -1.72 15.61 11.87
CA ALA A 56 -0.50 16.03 12.55
C ALA A 56 -0.04 17.43 12.09
N THR A 57 -0.11 17.71 10.80
CA THR A 57 0.21 19.04 10.23
C THR A 57 -0.72 20.11 10.80
N ALA A 58 -2.04 19.84 10.81
CA ALA A 58 -3.02 20.78 11.35
C ALA A 58 -2.80 21.05 12.85
N ARG A 59 -2.52 20.01 13.63
CA ARG A 59 -2.18 20.13 15.06
C ARG A 59 -0.91 20.93 15.28
N ARG A 60 0.16 20.68 14.51
CA ARG A 60 1.41 21.44 14.61
C ARG A 60 1.21 22.92 14.26
N ARG A 61 0.48 23.20 13.18
CA ARG A 61 0.16 24.58 12.77
C ARG A 61 -0.62 25.35 13.83
N ARG A 62 -1.55 24.68 14.52
CA ARG A 62 -2.35 25.30 15.59
C ARG A 62 -1.48 25.76 16.78
N ALA A 63 -0.36 25.10 17.04
CA ALA A 63 0.55 25.42 18.15
C ALA A 63 1.59 26.49 17.81
N LEU A 64 1.64 26.99 16.58
CA LEU A 64 2.69 27.89 16.09
C LEU A 64 2.09 29.19 15.55
N THR A 65 2.87 30.27 15.61
CA THR A 65 2.52 31.49 14.89
C THR A 65 2.73 31.32 13.39
N ALA A 66 2.13 32.19 12.58
CA ALA A 66 2.32 32.19 11.13
C ALA A 66 3.80 32.38 10.73
N ALA A 67 4.54 33.21 11.47
CA ALA A 67 5.97 33.42 11.21
C ALA A 67 6.78 32.15 11.48
N THR A 68 6.54 31.50 12.63
CA THR A 68 7.22 30.26 13.03
C THR A 68 6.87 29.08 12.13
N CYS A 69 5.65 29.00 11.60
CA CYS A 69 5.25 27.94 10.67
C CYS A 69 6.13 27.87 9.42
N ARG A 70 6.64 29.02 8.93
CA ARG A 70 7.44 29.08 7.69
C ARG A 70 8.82 28.47 7.83
N THR A 71 9.37 28.46 9.06
CA THR A 71 10.71 27.97 9.35
C THR A 71 10.70 26.67 10.18
N ASP A 72 9.51 26.15 10.53
CA ASP A 72 9.38 24.92 11.31
C ASP A 72 9.78 23.68 10.49
N ALA A 73 10.95 23.14 10.79
CA ALA A 73 11.48 21.95 10.13
C ALA A 73 10.57 20.71 10.30
N TRP A 74 9.84 20.62 11.41
CA TRP A 74 8.90 19.52 11.64
C TRP A 74 7.69 19.59 10.71
N LEU A 75 7.11 20.78 10.53
CA LEU A 75 6.04 21.04 9.57
C LEU A 75 6.48 20.72 8.13
N ALA A 76 7.71 21.09 7.75
CA ALA A 76 8.27 20.72 6.45
C ALA A 76 8.36 19.20 6.26
N ARG A 77 8.80 18.45 7.28
CA ARG A 77 8.83 16.97 7.23
C ARG A 77 7.43 16.38 7.11
N LEU A 78 6.46 16.87 7.90
CA LEU A 78 5.07 16.41 7.83
C LEU A 78 4.45 16.67 6.44
N ALA A 79 4.73 17.83 5.84
CA ALA A 79 4.29 18.16 4.49
C ALA A 79 4.92 17.22 3.44
N ALA A 80 6.22 16.90 3.58
CA ALA A 80 6.91 15.95 2.71
C ALA A 80 6.32 14.53 2.85
N THR A 81 6.06 14.06 4.07
CA THR A 81 5.41 12.76 4.35
C THR A 81 4.00 12.70 3.75
N LEU A 82 3.20 13.76 3.92
CA LEU A 82 1.88 13.88 3.30
C LEU A 82 1.98 13.79 1.77
N ALA A 83 2.90 14.53 1.16
CA ALA A 83 3.10 14.51 -0.28
C ALA A 83 3.60 13.14 -0.79
N HIS A 84 4.42 12.44 -0.02
CA HIS A 84 4.88 11.10 -0.34
C HIS A 84 3.72 10.10 -0.37
N HIS A 85 2.90 10.04 0.68
CA HIS A 85 1.78 9.08 0.73
C HIS A 85 0.68 9.40 -0.28
N ARG A 86 0.39 10.69 -0.56
CA ARG A 86 -0.55 11.05 -1.64
C ARG A 86 -0.05 10.60 -3.00
N ARG A 87 1.23 10.79 -3.31
CA ARG A 87 1.83 10.33 -4.58
C ARG A 87 1.81 8.82 -4.70
N ALA A 88 2.13 8.10 -3.62
CA ALA A 88 2.07 6.64 -3.60
C ALA A 88 0.64 6.11 -3.84
N ALA A 89 -0.37 6.73 -3.22
CA ALA A 89 -1.77 6.38 -3.44
C ALA A 89 -2.22 6.62 -4.88
N VAL A 90 -1.83 7.75 -5.49
CA VAL A 90 -2.12 8.05 -6.90
C VAL A 90 -1.48 7.01 -7.82
N ALA A 91 -0.19 6.71 -7.64
CA ALA A 91 0.49 5.69 -8.45
C ALA A 91 -0.18 4.31 -8.37
N LEU A 92 -0.71 3.92 -7.21
CA LEU A 92 -1.46 2.67 -7.04
C LEU A 92 -2.83 2.69 -7.74
N LEU A 93 -3.50 3.85 -7.77
CA LEU A 93 -4.75 4.03 -8.51
C LEU A 93 -4.51 3.97 -10.02
N ASP A 94 -3.46 4.61 -10.52
CA ASP A 94 -3.10 4.60 -11.93
C ASP A 94 -2.77 3.18 -12.40
N GLN A 95 -2.00 2.44 -11.60
CA GLN A 95 -1.77 1.01 -11.84
C GLN A 95 -3.09 0.24 -11.91
N ARG A 96 -3.99 0.42 -10.94
CA ARG A 96 -5.29 -0.27 -10.94
C ARG A 96 -6.09 0.00 -12.21
N ASN A 97 -6.11 1.24 -12.68
CA ASN A 97 -6.82 1.63 -13.89
C ASN A 97 -6.18 1.00 -15.13
N ALA A 98 -4.85 0.97 -15.23
CA ALA A 98 -4.12 0.34 -16.33
C ALA A 98 -4.36 -1.17 -16.44
N TYR A 99 -4.61 -1.87 -15.32
CA TYR A 99 -4.92 -3.31 -15.31
C TYR A 99 -6.42 -3.63 -15.38
N SER A 100 -7.29 -2.62 -15.45
CA SER A 100 -8.74 -2.78 -15.60
C SER A 100 -9.22 -2.56 -17.05
N GLN A 101 -8.31 -2.16 -17.96
CA GLN A 101 -8.49 -2.06 -19.40
C GLN A 101 -7.96 -3.32 -20.10
#